data_AF-A0A0Q7FR14-F1
#
_entry.id   AF-A0A0Q7FR14-F1
#
_cell.length_a   1.000
_cell.length_b   1.000
_cell.length_c   1.000
_cell.angle_alpha   90.00
_cell.angle_beta   90.00
_cell.angle_gamma   90.00
#
_symmetry.space_group_name_H-M   'P 1'
#
loop_
_entity.id
_entity.type
_entity.pdbx_description
1 polymer ?
#
loop_
_entity_poly.entity_id
_entity_poly.type
_entity_poly.pdbx_seq_one_letter_code
_entity_poly.pdbx_strand_id
1 'polypeptide(L)'
;MFLEQGIKPQNKFWLYLIGSVLIIIASFIGQIPFSVAILYSIFKNKKAFPTDNAEVMRIFDPNLTLFLVMISFVFAFAGVYYVVKYLHNQTLLSVTTSRKKVDWSRILFSFVVWSIFSALSFWAVYLRSPENFVWNFKLIPFLILVLVGVIMIPIQTSTEEYVFRGYLMQGFANLAQNKWFPLLMTSLIFGSMHVFNPEVTKMGYVIMIYYIGTGLFLGVITLMDEGIELALGFHAANNLVGAILVTSDWSVFQTYSIFKDMSEPSAGLDVILPIFVVYPILLFIFSKKYNWSNWKEKLTGKIITLESPN
;
A
#
# COMPACT_ATOMS: atom_id res chain seq x y z
N MET A 1 -5.35 -4.83 23.09
CA MET A 1 -5.96 -4.40 21.83
C MET A 1 -4.86 -3.76 20.97
N PHE A 2 -5.06 -3.71 19.66
CA PHE A 2 -4.00 -3.44 18.69
C PHE A 2 -3.34 -2.05 18.85
N LEU A 3 -4.13 -0.99 18.99
CA LEU A 3 -3.62 0.39 19.08
C LEU A 3 -2.93 0.66 20.42
N GLU A 4 -3.45 0.06 21.48
CA GLU A 4 -3.00 0.19 22.86
C GLU A 4 -1.56 -0.31 23.04
N GLN A 5 -1.05 -1.16 22.14
CA GLN A 5 0.33 -1.61 22.15
C GLN A 5 1.33 -0.44 21.98
N GLY A 6 0.93 0.60 21.25
CA GLY A 6 1.74 1.80 21.02
C GLY A 6 1.61 2.86 22.11
N ILE A 7 0.68 2.70 23.05
CA ILE A 7 0.40 3.69 24.10
C ILE A 7 1.15 3.31 25.38
N LYS A 8 2.39 3.79 25.46
CA LYS A 8 3.26 3.63 26.63
C LYS A 8 3.77 5.00 27.08
N PRO A 9 4.07 5.23 28.38
CA PRO A 9 4.54 6.53 28.87
C PRO A 9 5.73 7.11 28.10
N GLN A 10 6.64 6.24 27.64
CA GLN A 10 7.82 6.57 26.85
C GLN A 10 7.54 6.83 25.36
N ASN A 11 6.41 6.37 24.82
CA ASN A 11 6.06 6.50 23.40
C ASN A 11 5.25 7.78 23.16
N LYS A 12 5.89 8.94 23.27
CA LYS A 12 5.24 10.24 22.97
C LYS A 12 5.02 10.41 21.47
N PHE A 13 3.94 11.09 21.08
CA PHE A 13 3.60 11.34 19.67
C PHE A 13 4.75 11.95 18.84
N TRP A 14 5.53 12.89 19.39
CA TRP A 14 6.63 13.53 18.64
C TRP A 14 7.73 12.54 18.22
N LEU A 15 7.92 11.44 18.95
CA LEU A 15 8.83 10.35 18.53
C LEU A 15 8.32 9.69 17.25
N TYR A 16 7.00 9.61 17.05
CA TYR A 16 6.43 9.08 15.82
C TYR A 16 6.83 9.94 14.62
N LEU A 17 6.82 11.27 14.76
CA LEU A 17 7.27 12.20 13.72
C LEU A 17 8.77 12.03 13.41
N ILE A 18 9.62 11.93 14.44
CA ILE A 18 11.06 11.67 14.24
C ILE A 18 11.28 10.33 13.53
N GLY A 19 10.61 9.27 13.96
CA GLY A 19 10.76 7.98 13.30
C GLY A 19 10.22 7.97 11.87
N SER A 20 9.16 8.75 11.55
CA SER A 20 8.75 8.97 10.15
C SER A 20 9.85 9.63 9.31
N VAL A 21 10.54 10.64 9.85
CA VAL A 21 11.70 11.25 9.17
C VAL A 21 12.80 10.21 8.95
N LEU A 22 13.11 9.37 9.94
CA LEU A 22 14.11 8.30 9.81
C LEU A 22 13.72 7.26 8.74
N ILE A 23 12.45 6.88 8.66
CA ILE A 23 11.94 5.96 7.64
C ILE A 23 12.07 6.57 6.24
N ILE A 24 11.75 7.86 6.09
CA ILE A 24 11.90 8.61 4.83
C ILE A 24 13.37 8.69 4.42
N ILE A 25 14.28 8.99 5.35
CA ILE A 25 15.73 8.98 5.08
C ILE A 25 16.18 7.60 4.62
N ALA A 26 15.73 6.53 5.28
CA ALA A 26 16.04 5.17 4.85
C ALA A 26 15.54 4.88 3.43
N SER A 27 14.32 5.32 3.08
CA SER A 27 13.80 5.23 1.72
C SER A 27 14.69 5.95 0.71
N PHE A 28 15.12 7.19 1.00
CA PHE A 28 16.03 7.95 0.14
C PHE A 28 17.39 7.26 -0.04
N ILE A 29 17.94 6.64 1.00
CA ILE A 29 19.15 5.83 0.89
C ILE A 29 18.92 4.66 -0.09
N GLY A 30 17.78 3.98 0.02
CA GLY A 30 17.41 2.91 -0.91
C GLY A 30 17.11 3.37 -2.35
N GLN A 31 16.90 4.67 -2.58
CA GLN A 31 16.78 5.24 -3.92
C GLN A 31 18.14 5.54 -4.59
N ILE A 32 19.24 5.58 -3.84
CA ILE A 32 20.59 5.87 -4.37
C ILE A 32 20.94 4.96 -5.57
N PRO A 33 20.72 3.63 -5.53
CA PRO A 33 21.03 2.76 -6.67
C PRO A 33 20.29 3.16 -7.95
N PHE A 34 19.03 3.57 -7.86
CA PHE A 34 18.24 4.03 -8.99
C PHE A 34 18.81 5.34 -9.55
N SER A 35 19.07 6.32 -8.68
CA SER A 35 19.64 7.62 -9.07
C SER A 35 21.02 7.48 -9.72
N VAL A 36 21.90 6.62 -9.17
CA VAL A 36 23.22 6.33 -9.74
C VAL A 36 23.09 5.64 -11.11
N ALA A 37 22.17 4.68 -11.25
CA ALA A 37 21.93 4.02 -12.53
C ALA A 37 21.48 5.04 -13.60
N ILE A 38 20.56 5.95 -13.24
CA ILE A 38 20.09 7.02 -14.13
C ILE A 38 21.26 7.88 -14.59
N LEU A 39 22.05 8.42 -13.65
CA LEU A 39 23.20 9.27 -13.96
C LEU A 39 24.19 8.54 -14.88
N TYR A 40 24.52 7.29 -14.57
CA TYR A 40 25.40 6.47 -15.41
C TYR A 40 24.85 6.31 -16.83
N SER A 41 23.55 6.04 -16.99
CA SER A 41 22.89 5.91 -18.30
C SER A 41 22.93 7.20 -19.10
N ILE A 42 22.70 8.35 -18.45
CA ILE A 42 22.76 9.68 -19.05
C ILE A 42 24.17 9.97 -19.57
N PHE A 43 25.19 9.81 -18.71
CA PHE A 43 26.58 10.12 -19.08
C PHE A 43 27.12 9.16 -20.15
N LYS A 44 26.87 7.85 -20.01
CA LYS A 44 27.38 6.84 -20.95
C LYS A 44 26.73 6.97 -22.33
N ASN A 45 25.42 7.19 -22.38
CA ASN A 45 24.66 7.20 -23.64
C ASN A 45 24.43 8.62 -24.18
N LYS A 46 24.96 9.66 -23.53
CA LYS A 46 24.75 11.09 -23.87
C LYS A 46 23.27 11.46 -24.03
N LYS A 47 22.40 10.89 -23.17
CA LYS A 47 20.97 11.22 -23.16
C LYS A 47 20.75 12.58 -22.49
N ALA A 48 19.63 13.24 -22.81
CA ALA A 48 19.19 14.40 -22.05
C ALA A 48 18.80 14.00 -20.61
N PHE A 49 18.91 14.93 -19.68
CA PHE A 49 18.37 14.74 -18.33
C PHE A 49 16.84 14.73 -18.40
N PRO A 50 16.16 13.78 -17.73
CA PRO A 50 14.71 13.78 -17.58
C PRO A 50 14.23 15.10 -16.98
N THR A 51 13.10 15.58 -17.50
CA THR A 51 12.46 16.82 -17.09
C THR A 51 11.25 16.60 -16.19
N ASP A 52 10.72 15.38 -16.16
CA ASP A 52 9.60 14.98 -15.29
C ASP A 52 9.74 13.55 -14.74
N ASN A 53 8.84 13.19 -13.82
CA ASN A 53 8.80 11.87 -13.19
C ASN A 53 8.48 10.74 -14.18
N ALA A 54 7.70 10.99 -15.23
CA ALA A 54 7.32 9.96 -16.20
C ALA A 54 8.52 9.58 -17.08
N GLU A 55 9.33 10.55 -17.49
CA GLU A 55 10.59 10.32 -18.19
C GLU A 55 11.57 9.53 -17.33
N VAL A 56 11.68 9.86 -16.04
CA VAL A 56 12.51 9.11 -15.08
C VAL A 56 12.14 7.62 -15.05
N MET A 57 10.84 7.31 -14.97
CA MET A 57 10.35 5.92 -14.91
C MET A 57 10.55 5.14 -16.22
N ARG A 58 10.75 5.84 -17.35
CA ARG A 58 10.91 5.24 -18.68
C ARG A 58 12.35 5.18 -19.18
N ILE A 59 13.34 5.60 -18.38
CA ILE A 59 14.76 5.54 -18.79
C ILE A 59 15.22 4.10 -19.05
N PHE A 60 14.75 3.15 -18.23
CA PHE A 60 15.14 1.75 -18.29
C PHE A 60 13.99 0.85 -18.72
N ASP A 61 14.33 -0.41 -18.98
CA ASP A 61 13.35 -1.49 -19.12
C ASP A 61 12.41 -1.54 -17.90
N PRO A 62 11.09 -1.76 -18.12
CA PRO A 62 10.09 -1.84 -17.05
C PRO A 62 10.47 -2.69 -15.84
N ASN A 63 11.06 -3.87 -16.05
CA ASN A 63 11.42 -4.77 -14.94
C ASN A 63 12.59 -4.21 -14.13
N LEU A 64 13.57 -3.58 -14.81
CA LEU A 64 14.70 -2.95 -14.15
C LEU A 64 14.27 -1.70 -13.38
N THR A 65 13.43 -0.84 -13.97
CA THR A 65 12.84 0.31 -13.27
C THR A 65 12.08 -0.15 -12.03
N LEU A 66 11.18 -1.14 -12.18
CA LEU A 66 10.40 -1.68 -11.07
C LEU A 66 11.32 -2.17 -9.96
N PHE A 67 12.30 -3.01 -10.28
CA PHE A 67 13.25 -3.53 -9.31
C PHE A 67 13.99 -2.41 -8.55
N LEU A 68 14.60 -1.45 -9.28
CA LEU A 68 15.40 -0.38 -8.68
C LEU A 68 14.57 0.55 -7.80
N VAL A 69 13.34 0.88 -8.21
CA VAL A 69 12.43 1.70 -7.39
C VAL A 69 12.01 0.93 -6.14
N MET A 70 11.69 -0.36 -6.27
CA MET A 70 11.22 -1.17 -5.16
C MET A 70 12.28 -1.41 -4.08
N ILE A 71 13.58 -1.29 -4.40
CA ILE A 71 14.66 -1.35 -3.39
C ILE A 71 14.46 -0.30 -2.30
N SER A 72 13.94 0.89 -2.63
CA SER A 72 13.68 1.93 -1.64
C SER A 72 12.74 1.47 -0.52
N PHE A 73 11.80 0.57 -0.80
CA PHE A 73 10.89 0.02 0.20
C PHE A 73 11.54 -1.04 1.08
N VAL A 74 12.57 -1.74 0.62
CA VAL A 74 13.38 -2.65 1.45
C VAL A 74 14.11 -1.84 2.53
N PHE A 75 14.72 -0.72 2.14
CA PHE A 75 15.40 0.16 3.09
C PHE A 75 14.40 0.86 4.02
N ALA A 76 13.26 1.33 3.51
CA ALA A 76 12.21 1.89 4.34
C ALA A 76 11.67 0.86 5.35
N PHE A 77 11.52 -0.42 4.98
CA PHE A 77 11.16 -1.49 5.91
C PHE A 77 12.21 -1.68 7.01
N ALA A 78 13.49 -1.65 6.65
CA ALA A 78 14.58 -1.68 7.63
C ALA A 78 14.52 -0.46 8.58
N GLY A 79 14.17 0.71 8.04
CA GLY A 79 13.89 1.93 8.81
C GLY A 79 12.72 1.76 9.79
N VAL A 80 11.61 1.16 9.35
CA VAL A 80 10.47 0.81 10.22
C VAL A 80 10.91 -0.11 11.35
N TYR A 81 11.61 -1.21 11.02
CA TYR A 81 12.12 -2.14 12.03
C TYR A 81 13.02 -1.44 13.05
N TYR A 82 13.94 -0.60 12.57
CA TYR A 82 14.85 0.16 13.42
C TYR A 82 14.10 1.10 14.36
N VAL A 83 13.18 1.90 13.84
CA VAL A 83 12.38 2.85 14.61
C VAL A 83 11.51 2.13 15.64
N VAL A 84 10.77 1.10 15.23
CA VAL A 84 9.90 0.34 16.14
C VAL A 84 10.71 -0.28 17.28
N LYS A 85 11.86 -0.90 16.97
CA LYS A 85 12.68 -1.59 17.94
C LYS A 85 13.42 -0.64 18.88
N TYR A 86 14.11 0.36 18.34
CA TYR A 86 15.07 1.17 19.09
C TYR A 86 14.49 2.51 19.55
N LEU A 87 13.61 3.15 18.77
CA LEU A 87 13.00 4.42 19.17
C LEU A 87 11.80 4.19 20.10
N HIS A 88 10.98 3.18 19.81
CA HIS A 88 9.73 2.92 20.55
C HIS A 88 9.79 1.76 21.54
N ASN A 89 10.91 1.00 21.57
CA ASN A 89 11.05 -0.19 22.40
C ASN A 89 9.85 -1.15 22.23
N GLN A 90 9.44 -1.34 20.98
CA GLN A 90 8.35 -2.19 20.56
C GLN A 90 8.87 -3.35 19.71
N THR A 91 8.07 -4.39 19.56
CA THR A 91 8.39 -5.49 18.65
C THR A 91 7.72 -5.24 17.31
N LEU A 92 8.26 -5.81 16.23
CA LEU A 92 7.57 -5.75 14.95
C LEU A 92 6.17 -6.39 15.06
N LEU A 93 6.05 -7.47 15.84
CA LEU A 93 4.77 -8.11 16.12
C LEU A 93 3.75 -7.15 16.73
N SER A 94 4.16 -6.26 17.64
CA SER A 94 3.23 -5.34 18.31
C SER A 94 2.65 -4.27 17.39
N VAL A 95 3.33 -3.98 16.27
CA VAL A 95 2.80 -3.13 15.19
C VAL A 95 2.17 -3.93 14.05
N THR A 96 2.30 -5.26 14.05
CA THR A 96 1.57 -6.15 13.13
C THR A 96 0.19 -6.51 13.66
N THR A 97 0.09 -6.91 14.93
CA THR A 97 -1.11 -7.58 15.45
C THR A 97 -1.17 -7.62 16.97
N SER A 98 -2.38 -7.73 17.54
CA SER A 98 -2.56 -8.02 18.98
C SER A 98 -2.48 -9.51 19.33
N ARG A 99 -2.28 -10.38 18.33
CA ARG A 99 -2.18 -11.84 18.50
C ARG A 99 -0.78 -12.24 19.00
N LYS A 100 -0.65 -13.47 19.50
CA LYS A 100 0.64 -14.04 19.95
C LYS A 100 1.65 -14.23 18.82
N LYS A 101 1.18 -14.34 17.58
CA LYS A 101 1.98 -14.50 16.37
C LYS A 101 1.19 -13.99 15.16
N VAL A 102 1.90 -13.69 14.08
CA VAL A 102 1.30 -13.37 12.78
C VAL A 102 0.45 -14.54 12.32
N ASP A 103 -0.78 -14.24 11.93
CA ASP A 103 -1.72 -15.22 11.38
C ASP A 103 -1.67 -15.18 9.84
N TRP A 104 -0.79 -16.00 9.27
CA TRP A 104 -0.59 -16.12 7.83
C TRP A 104 -1.84 -16.57 7.08
N SER A 105 -2.79 -17.24 7.75
CA SER A 105 -4.04 -17.66 7.11
C SER A 105 -4.90 -16.46 6.71
N ARG A 106 -4.83 -15.35 7.48
CA ARG A 106 -5.53 -14.09 7.18
C ARG A 106 -4.92 -13.39 5.98
N ILE A 107 -3.60 -13.32 5.93
CA ILE A 107 -2.86 -12.76 4.79
C ILE A 107 -3.25 -13.52 3.52
N LEU A 108 -3.14 -14.85 3.54
CA LEU A 108 -3.48 -15.69 2.40
C LEU A 108 -4.96 -15.58 2.01
N PHE A 109 -5.87 -15.60 2.98
CA PHE A 109 -7.30 -15.50 2.73
C PHE A 109 -7.66 -14.18 2.05
N SER A 110 -7.18 -13.05 2.58
CA SER A 110 -7.43 -11.72 2.01
C SER A 110 -6.81 -11.59 0.61
N PHE A 111 -5.58 -12.09 0.45
CA PHE A 111 -4.90 -12.12 -0.84
C PHE A 111 -5.69 -12.88 -1.90
N VAL A 112 -6.15 -14.09 -1.59
CA VAL A 112 -6.90 -14.95 -2.53
C VAL A 112 -8.25 -14.32 -2.87
N VAL A 113 -9.01 -13.86 -1.87
CA VAL A 113 -10.32 -13.23 -2.09
C VAL A 113 -10.19 -12.02 -3.01
N TRP A 114 -9.22 -11.14 -2.75
CA TRP A 114 -9.03 -9.97 -3.58
C TRP A 114 -8.48 -10.31 -4.97
N SER A 115 -7.56 -11.27 -5.08
CA SER A 115 -7.03 -11.71 -6.37
C SER A 115 -8.13 -12.25 -7.29
N ILE A 116 -9.04 -13.06 -6.75
CA ILE A 116 -10.20 -13.58 -7.50
C ILE A 116 -11.10 -12.42 -7.91
N PHE A 117 -11.43 -11.51 -6.99
CA PHE A 117 -12.31 -10.38 -7.28
C PHE A 117 -11.72 -9.47 -8.39
N SER A 118 -10.45 -9.11 -8.27
CA SER A 118 -9.74 -8.27 -9.24
C SER A 118 -9.63 -8.94 -10.61
N ALA A 119 -9.33 -10.24 -10.66
CA ALA A 119 -9.29 -10.99 -11.91
C ALA A 119 -10.68 -11.06 -12.57
N LEU A 120 -11.74 -11.36 -11.82
CA LEU A 120 -13.11 -11.39 -12.34
C LEU A 120 -13.56 -10.01 -12.82
N SER A 121 -13.22 -8.95 -12.09
CA SER A 121 -13.53 -7.57 -12.48
C SER A 121 -12.84 -7.19 -13.78
N PHE A 122 -11.56 -7.52 -13.92
CA PHE A 122 -10.84 -7.34 -15.17
C PHE A 122 -11.51 -8.11 -16.33
N TRP A 123 -11.83 -9.39 -16.14
CA TRP A 123 -12.50 -10.18 -17.17
C TRP A 123 -13.88 -9.63 -17.55
N ALA A 124 -14.65 -9.12 -16.60
CA ALA A 124 -15.93 -8.49 -16.89
C ALA A 124 -15.78 -7.23 -17.76
N VAL A 125 -14.75 -6.40 -17.51
CA VAL A 125 -14.44 -5.23 -18.34
C VAL A 125 -13.91 -5.65 -19.72
N TYR A 126 -12.96 -6.59 -19.75
CA TYR A 126 -12.36 -7.10 -20.99
C TYR A 126 -13.41 -7.73 -21.91
N LEU A 127 -14.32 -8.55 -21.39
CA LEU A 127 -15.35 -9.21 -22.21
C LEU A 127 -16.41 -8.23 -22.74
N ARG A 128 -16.57 -7.07 -22.10
CA ARG A 128 -17.51 -6.03 -22.56
C ARG A 128 -16.95 -5.20 -23.70
N SER A 129 -15.65 -4.92 -23.68
CA SER A 129 -14.97 -4.08 -24.66
C SER A 129 -13.56 -4.61 -24.97
N PRO A 130 -13.44 -5.82 -25.55
CA PRO A 130 -12.14 -6.44 -25.81
C PRO A 130 -11.27 -5.64 -26.78
N GLU A 131 -11.89 -4.83 -27.64
CA GLU A 131 -11.23 -3.92 -28.58
C GLU A 131 -10.34 -2.86 -27.90
N ASN A 132 -10.59 -2.55 -26.63
CA ASN A 132 -9.78 -1.60 -25.86
C ASN A 132 -8.51 -2.22 -25.29
N PHE A 133 -8.31 -3.53 -25.44
CA PHE A 133 -7.18 -4.24 -24.85
C PHE A 133 -6.33 -4.91 -25.93
N VAL A 134 -5.02 -4.75 -25.80
CA VAL A 134 -4.05 -5.45 -26.66
C VAL A 134 -3.31 -6.52 -25.87
N TRP A 135 -3.04 -7.65 -26.54
CA TRP A 135 -2.21 -8.71 -25.98
C TRP A 135 -0.76 -8.23 -25.90
N ASN A 136 -0.23 -8.08 -24.68
CA ASN A 136 1.09 -7.52 -24.39
C ASN A 136 2.12 -8.58 -23.95
N PHE A 137 1.67 -9.83 -23.75
CA PHE A 137 2.46 -10.89 -23.16
C PHE A 137 3.74 -11.21 -23.95
N LYS A 138 4.87 -11.14 -23.26
CA LYS A 138 6.19 -11.58 -23.73
C LYS A 138 6.77 -12.52 -22.68
N LEU A 139 6.94 -13.80 -23.01
CA LEU A 139 7.25 -14.84 -22.03
C LEU A 139 8.45 -14.51 -21.13
N ILE A 140 9.61 -14.18 -21.70
CA ILE A 140 10.82 -13.91 -20.92
C ILE A 140 10.66 -12.66 -20.02
N PRO A 141 10.30 -11.47 -20.56
CA PRO A 141 10.04 -10.30 -19.72
C PRO A 141 8.94 -10.51 -18.66
N PHE A 142 7.89 -11.28 -18.99
CA PHE A 142 6.82 -11.61 -18.06
C PHE A 142 7.31 -12.48 -16.90
N LEU A 143 8.13 -13.50 -17.17
CA LEU A 143 8.70 -14.35 -16.10
C LEU A 143 9.60 -13.55 -15.16
N ILE A 144 10.36 -12.58 -15.70
CA ILE A 144 11.15 -11.65 -14.89
C ILE A 144 10.22 -10.74 -14.05
N LEU A 145 9.14 -10.22 -14.64
CA LEU A 145 8.13 -9.44 -13.93
C LEU A 145 7.52 -10.25 -12.77
N VAL A 146 7.15 -11.51 -13.00
CA VAL A 146 6.60 -12.38 -11.95
C VAL A 146 7.61 -12.58 -10.83
N LEU A 147 8.88 -12.88 -11.16
CA LEU A 147 9.93 -13.06 -10.16
C LEU A 147 10.16 -11.79 -9.33
N VAL A 148 10.32 -10.64 -9.99
CA VAL A 148 10.52 -9.35 -9.31
C VAL A 148 9.27 -8.96 -8.52
N GLY A 149 8.09 -9.07 -9.13
CA GLY A 149 6.81 -8.67 -8.55
C GLY A 149 6.45 -9.48 -7.31
N VAL A 150 6.55 -10.81 -7.37
CA VAL A 150 6.22 -11.72 -6.24
C VAL A 150 7.12 -11.47 -5.02
N ILE A 151 8.34 -10.97 -5.22
CA ILE A 151 9.26 -10.67 -4.10
C ILE A 151 9.08 -9.21 -3.65
N MET A 152 9.19 -8.27 -4.59
CA MET A 152 9.34 -6.86 -4.28
C MET A 152 8.01 -6.17 -3.97
N ILE A 153 6.91 -6.53 -4.63
CA ILE A 153 5.60 -5.89 -4.39
C ILE A 153 5.08 -6.24 -2.98
N PRO A 154 5.14 -7.49 -2.49
CA PRO A 154 4.79 -7.77 -1.10
C PRO A 154 5.65 -7.01 -0.09
N ILE A 155 6.94 -6.78 -0.36
CA ILE A 155 7.77 -5.94 0.51
C ILE A 155 7.30 -4.49 0.47
N GLN A 156 7.07 -3.91 -0.71
CA GLN A 156 6.58 -2.54 -0.87
C GLN A 156 5.25 -2.31 -0.13
N THR A 157 4.25 -3.13 -0.45
CA THR A 157 2.92 -3.05 0.19
C THR A 157 2.99 -3.31 1.68
N SER A 158 3.83 -4.25 2.14
CA SER A 158 4.05 -4.47 3.58
C SER A 158 4.63 -3.24 4.25
N THR A 159 5.67 -2.63 3.67
CA THR A 159 6.27 -1.40 4.22
C THR A 159 5.22 -0.31 4.38
N GLU A 160 4.36 -0.10 3.38
CA GLU A 160 3.27 0.87 3.49
C GLU A 160 2.29 0.51 4.61
N GLU A 161 1.82 -0.73 4.70
CA GLU A 161 0.91 -1.14 5.78
C GLU A 161 1.56 -1.01 7.17
N TYR A 162 2.83 -1.35 7.30
CA TYR A 162 3.55 -1.16 8.56
C TYR A 162 3.73 0.32 8.90
N VAL A 163 3.97 1.19 7.92
CA VAL A 163 4.06 2.65 8.14
C VAL A 163 2.70 3.22 8.53
N PHE A 164 1.66 2.94 7.76
CA PHE A 164 0.36 3.60 7.92
C PHE A 164 -0.51 2.93 8.99
N ARG A 165 -0.69 1.62 8.94
CA ARG A 165 -1.63 0.87 9.79
C ARG A 165 -0.98 0.33 11.06
N GLY A 166 0.32 0.05 11.02
CA GLY A 166 1.10 -0.31 12.20
C GLY A 166 1.55 0.94 12.98
N TYR A 167 2.52 1.64 12.43
CA TYR A 167 3.30 2.65 13.12
C TYR A 167 2.54 3.98 13.32
N LEU A 168 2.10 4.64 12.25
CA LEU A 168 1.41 5.93 12.33
C LEU A 168 0.03 5.80 12.98
N MET A 169 -0.69 4.70 12.74
CA MET A 169 -1.99 4.48 13.38
C MET A 169 -1.86 4.42 14.91
N GLN A 170 -0.84 3.72 15.42
CA GLN A 170 -0.51 3.73 16.85
C GLN A 170 -0.07 5.11 17.34
N GLY A 171 0.71 5.85 16.54
CA GLY A 171 1.12 7.22 16.85
C GLY A 171 -0.06 8.17 17.01
N PHE A 172 -0.98 8.19 16.05
CA PHE A 172 -2.18 9.02 16.12
C PHE A 172 -3.15 8.57 17.20
N ALA A 173 -3.21 7.27 17.52
CA ALA A 173 -3.95 6.76 18.67
C ALA A 173 -3.36 7.30 19.98
N ASN A 174 -2.02 7.35 20.11
CA ASN A 174 -1.33 7.94 21.24
C ASN A 174 -1.61 9.45 21.38
N LEU A 175 -1.73 10.18 20.28
CA LEU A 175 -2.06 11.60 20.28
C LEU A 175 -3.51 11.87 20.72
N ALA A 176 -4.46 11.18 20.09
CA ALA A 176 -5.88 11.54 20.18
C ALA A 176 -6.68 10.73 21.21
N GLN A 177 -6.11 9.63 21.73
CA GLN A 177 -6.73 8.73 22.72
C GLN A 177 -8.13 8.24 22.29
N ASN A 178 -8.32 8.06 20.98
CA ASN A 178 -9.52 7.53 20.35
C ASN A 178 -9.16 6.79 19.05
N LYS A 179 -10.12 6.04 18.50
CA LYS A 179 -9.88 5.16 17.33
C LYS A 179 -10.27 5.78 15.98
N TRP A 180 -11.15 6.79 15.97
CA TRP A 180 -11.60 7.40 14.71
C TRP A 180 -10.54 8.32 14.10
N PHE A 181 -9.79 9.05 14.94
CA PHE A 181 -8.75 9.97 14.48
C PHE A 181 -7.60 9.23 13.77
N PRO A 182 -6.96 8.19 14.35
CA PRO A 182 -5.93 7.44 13.64
C PRO A 182 -6.45 6.78 12.36
N LEU A 183 -7.69 6.29 12.35
CA LEU A 183 -8.32 5.73 11.16
C LEU A 183 -8.39 6.75 10.02
N LEU A 184 -8.98 7.92 10.27
CA LEU A 184 -9.14 8.94 9.22
C LEU A 184 -7.80 9.54 8.81
N MET A 185 -6.94 9.87 9.76
CA MET A 185 -5.68 10.55 9.48
C MET A 185 -4.74 9.70 8.64
N THR A 186 -4.57 8.41 8.98
CA THR A 186 -3.73 7.50 8.19
C THR A 186 -4.30 7.26 6.79
N SER A 187 -5.63 7.21 6.64
CA SER A 187 -6.31 7.04 5.36
C SER A 187 -6.12 8.26 4.44
N LEU A 188 -6.24 9.47 4.99
CA LEU A 188 -6.00 10.71 4.26
C LEU A 188 -4.56 10.85 3.82
N ILE A 189 -3.60 10.59 4.71
CA ILE A 189 -2.17 10.67 4.38
C ILE A 189 -1.83 9.63 3.32
N PHE A 190 -2.26 8.37 3.48
CA PHE A 190 -2.05 7.30 2.50
C PHE A 190 -2.56 7.70 1.11
N GLY A 191 -3.80 8.16 1.02
CA GLY A 191 -4.37 8.60 -0.25
C GLY A 191 -3.61 9.80 -0.85
N SER A 192 -3.25 10.77 -0.02
CA SER A 192 -2.54 11.99 -0.45
C SER A 192 -1.15 11.72 -1.02
N MET A 193 -0.48 10.64 -0.61
CA MET A 193 0.81 10.23 -1.20
C MET A 193 0.72 9.98 -2.71
N HIS A 194 -0.48 9.73 -3.23
CA HIS A 194 -0.73 9.41 -4.63
C HIS A 194 -1.16 10.63 -5.47
N VAL A 195 -1.20 11.84 -4.90
CA VAL A 195 -1.69 13.03 -5.60
C VAL A 195 -0.87 13.39 -6.84
N PHE A 196 0.41 13.02 -6.86
CA PHE A 196 1.33 13.27 -7.98
C PHE A 196 1.42 12.11 -8.98
N ASN A 197 0.54 11.12 -8.85
CA ASN A 197 0.48 10.01 -9.78
C ASN A 197 0.00 10.48 -11.16
N PRO A 198 0.53 9.93 -12.28
CA PRO A 198 0.07 10.25 -13.63
C PRO A 198 -1.45 10.06 -13.80
N GLU A 199 -2.03 9.08 -13.13
CA GLU A 199 -3.47 8.79 -13.10
C GLU A 199 -4.29 10.01 -12.64
N VAL A 200 -3.84 10.77 -11.64
CA VAL A 200 -4.53 11.98 -11.16
C VAL A 200 -4.50 13.08 -12.23
N THR A 201 -3.38 13.21 -12.93
CA THR A 201 -3.25 14.18 -14.03
C THR A 201 -4.16 13.82 -15.20
N LYS A 202 -4.40 12.53 -15.44
CA LYS A 202 -5.17 12.01 -16.57
C LYS A 202 -6.67 11.91 -16.31
N MET A 203 -7.07 11.47 -15.11
CA MET A 203 -8.45 11.23 -14.72
C MET A 203 -9.03 12.33 -13.81
N GLY A 204 -8.21 13.27 -13.38
CA GLY A 204 -8.55 14.31 -12.42
C GLY A 204 -8.59 13.82 -10.97
N TYR A 205 -8.87 14.75 -10.05
CA TYR A 205 -8.88 14.49 -8.60
C TYR A 205 -9.96 13.51 -8.14
N VAL A 206 -10.90 13.10 -9.01
CA VAL A 206 -11.93 12.10 -8.68
C VAL A 206 -11.30 10.77 -8.27
N ILE A 207 -10.16 10.37 -8.85
CA ILE A 207 -9.45 9.14 -8.48
C ILE A 207 -8.95 9.16 -7.02
N MET A 208 -8.82 10.33 -6.39
CA MET A 208 -8.47 10.43 -4.96
C MET A 208 -9.53 9.79 -4.06
N ILE A 209 -10.79 9.71 -4.51
CA ILE A 209 -11.84 8.95 -3.81
C ILE A 209 -11.43 7.48 -3.69
N TYR A 210 -10.86 6.89 -4.75
CA TYR A 210 -10.36 5.53 -4.72
C TYR A 210 -9.13 5.38 -3.82
N TYR A 211 -8.15 6.29 -3.90
CA TYR A 211 -6.94 6.19 -3.07
C TYR A 211 -7.23 6.38 -1.58
N ILE A 212 -8.00 7.40 -1.21
CA ILE A 212 -8.41 7.65 0.19
C ILE A 212 -9.39 6.57 0.66
N GLY A 213 -10.32 6.15 -0.19
CA GLY A 213 -11.31 5.11 0.12
C GLY A 213 -10.67 3.73 0.35
N THR A 214 -9.68 3.35 -0.47
CA THR A 214 -8.82 2.19 -0.22
C THR A 214 -8.06 2.36 1.08
N GLY A 215 -7.53 3.57 1.31
CA GLY A 215 -6.92 4.00 2.56
C GLY A 215 -7.76 3.64 3.79
N LEU A 216 -9.02 4.06 3.74
CA LEU A 216 -10.04 3.88 4.76
C LEU A 216 -10.45 2.42 4.93
N PHE A 217 -10.69 1.70 3.83
CA PHE A 217 -11.04 0.28 3.87
C PHE A 217 -9.96 -0.53 4.59
N LEU A 218 -8.70 -0.34 4.21
CA LEU A 218 -7.55 -1.00 4.85
C LEU A 218 -7.44 -0.65 6.34
N GLY A 219 -7.68 0.62 6.69
CA GLY A 219 -7.72 1.02 8.10
C GLY A 219 -8.86 0.38 8.89
N VAL A 220 -10.05 0.27 8.31
CA VAL A 220 -11.22 -0.38 8.93
C VAL A 220 -10.92 -1.85 9.20
N ILE A 221 -10.42 -2.60 8.21
CA ILE A 221 -10.11 -4.02 8.41
C ILE A 221 -8.99 -4.19 9.44
N THR A 222 -8.00 -3.28 9.52
CA THR A 222 -6.98 -3.33 10.57
C THR A 222 -7.57 -3.20 11.97
N LEU A 223 -8.43 -2.20 12.20
CA LEU A 223 -9.03 -1.98 13.52
C LEU A 223 -10.03 -3.07 13.88
N MET A 224 -10.87 -3.48 12.94
CA MET A 224 -11.83 -4.55 13.17
C MET A 224 -11.15 -5.88 13.46
N ASP A 225 -10.01 -6.15 12.80
CA ASP A 225 -9.27 -7.39 12.96
C ASP A 225 -8.22 -7.38 14.07
N GLU A 226 -7.96 -6.23 14.71
CA GLU A 226 -6.88 -6.06 15.69
C GLU A 226 -5.49 -6.43 15.13
N GLY A 227 -5.26 -6.13 13.86
CA GLY A 227 -3.97 -6.34 13.20
C GLY A 227 -4.01 -6.12 11.69
N ILE A 228 -2.85 -5.97 11.08
CA ILE A 228 -2.68 -5.58 9.69
C ILE A 228 -2.71 -6.76 8.70
N GLU A 229 -2.86 -8.01 9.17
CA GLU A 229 -2.70 -9.20 8.32
C GLU A 229 -3.65 -9.23 7.12
N LEU A 230 -4.92 -8.84 7.28
CA LEU A 230 -5.84 -8.75 6.14
C LEU A 230 -5.46 -7.62 5.17
N ALA A 231 -4.94 -6.51 5.68
CA ALA A 231 -4.46 -5.40 4.87
C ALA A 231 -3.22 -5.80 4.05
N LEU A 232 -2.26 -6.51 4.66
CA LEU A 232 -1.09 -7.06 3.97
C LEU A 232 -1.50 -7.94 2.79
N GLY A 233 -2.42 -8.88 3.01
CA GLY A 233 -2.88 -9.78 1.96
C GLY A 233 -3.62 -9.06 0.83
N PHE A 234 -4.53 -8.16 1.19
CA PHE A 234 -5.30 -7.38 0.22
C PHE A 234 -4.40 -6.50 -0.63
N HIS A 235 -3.52 -5.72 0.01
CA HIS A 235 -2.70 -4.74 -0.70
C HIS A 235 -1.68 -5.42 -1.60
N ALA A 236 -1.03 -6.50 -1.13
CA ALA A 236 -0.15 -7.31 -1.95
C ALA A 236 -0.89 -7.88 -3.18
N ALA A 237 -2.11 -8.41 -3.01
CA ALA A 237 -2.92 -8.88 -4.13
C ALA A 237 -3.29 -7.75 -5.10
N ASN A 238 -3.66 -6.59 -4.58
CA ASN A 238 -4.06 -5.44 -5.38
C ASN A 238 -2.95 -5.04 -6.37
N ASN A 239 -1.74 -4.86 -5.84
CA ASN A 239 -0.63 -4.36 -6.63
C ASN A 239 -0.03 -5.47 -7.51
N LEU A 240 0.04 -6.71 -7.01
CA LEU A 240 0.62 -7.82 -7.77
C LEU A 240 -0.29 -8.26 -8.92
N VAL A 241 -1.60 -8.40 -8.69
CA VAL A 241 -2.55 -8.76 -9.76
C VAL A 241 -2.63 -7.63 -10.78
N GLY A 242 -2.69 -6.37 -10.33
CA GLY A 242 -2.61 -5.21 -11.22
C GLY A 242 -1.36 -5.27 -12.11
N ALA A 243 -0.18 -5.36 -11.50
CA ALA A 243 1.09 -5.40 -12.22
C ALA A 243 1.22 -6.55 -13.23
N ILE A 244 0.65 -7.73 -12.94
CA ILE A 244 0.74 -8.93 -13.80
C ILE A 244 -0.32 -8.92 -14.90
N LEU A 245 -1.55 -8.50 -14.58
CA LEU A 245 -2.70 -8.71 -15.44
C LEU A 245 -2.83 -7.62 -16.51
N VAL A 246 -2.69 -6.34 -16.13
CA VAL A 246 -2.97 -5.22 -17.01
C VAL A 246 -2.08 -4.00 -16.73
N THR A 247 -1.58 -3.37 -17.79
CA THR A 247 -0.82 -2.11 -17.74
C THR A 247 -1.46 -1.07 -18.66
N SER A 248 -1.15 0.22 -18.49
CA SER A 248 -1.53 1.26 -19.45
C SER A 248 -0.37 2.24 -19.69
N ASP A 249 -0.47 3.10 -20.70
CA ASP A 249 0.57 4.13 -20.93
C ASP A 249 0.52 5.26 -19.90
N TRP A 250 -0.60 5.37 -19.19
CA TRP A 250 -0.87 6.39 -18.18
C TRP A 250 -0.73 5.87 -16.74
N SER A 251 -0.34 4.61 -16.53
CA SER A 251 -0.05 4.09 -15.19
C SER A 251 1.33 4.51 -14.69
N VAL A 252 1.45 4.71 -13.38
CA VAL A 252 2.75 5.04 -12.73
C VAL A 252 3.81 3.95 -12.96
N PHE A 253 3.41 2.69 -12.84
CA PHE A 253 4.23 1.54 -13.21
C PHE A 253 3.69 0.97 -14.52
N GLN A 254 4.54 1.00 -15.54
CA GLN A 254 4.32 0.23 -16.76
C GLN A 254 5.02 -1.11 -16.60
N THR A 255 4.36 -2.22 -16.96
CA THR A 255 4.90 -3.56 -16.76
C THR A 255 4.78 -4.43 -18.01
N TYR A 256 5.47 -5.56 -18.03
CA TYR A 256 5.25 -6.63 -19.01
C TYR A 256 4.03 -7.49 -18.67
N SER A 257 2.92 -6.86 -18.30
CA SER A 257 1.65 -7.51 -18.00
C SER A 257 1.10 -8.30 -19.19
N ILE A 258 0.13 -9.18 -18.94
CA ILE A 258 -0.54 -9.97 -19.98
C ILE A 258 -1.26 -9.08 -20.99
N PHE A 259 -2.03 -8.11 -20.50
CA PHE A 259 -2.79 -7.17 -21.32
C PHE A 259 -2.27 -5.76 -21.16
N LYS A 260 -2.46 -4.96 -22.20
CA LYS A 260 -2.30 -3.50 -22.14
C LYS A 260 -3.63 -2.84 -22.49
N ASP A 261 -4.08 -1.98 -21.60
CA ASP A 261 -5.28 -1.15 -21.75
C ASP A 261 -4.95 0.08 -22.61
N MET A 262 -5.70 0.23 -23.70
CA MET A 262 -5.60 1.31 -24.69
C MET A 262 -6.75 2.31 -24.58
N SER A 263 -7.65 2.13 -23.59
CA SER A 263 -8.77 3.04 -23.37
C SER A 263 -8.32 4.44 -22.95
N GLU A 264 -9.16 5.42 -23.24
CA GLU A 264 -8.98 6.77 -22.70
C GLU A 264 -9.16 6.74 -21.18
N PRO A 265 -8.20 7.28 -20.40
CA PRO A 265 -8.30 7.31 -18.95
C PRO A 265 -9.55 8.10 -18.53
N SER A 266 -10.42 7.48 -17.75
CA SER A 266 -11.61 8.11 -17.19
C SER A 266 -11.82 7.68 -15.74
N ALA A 267 -12.26 8.60 -14.88
CA ALA A 267 -12.67 8.26 -13.52
C ALA A 267 -14.18 8.03 -13.48
N GLY A 268 -14.60 6.82 -13.85
CA GLY A 268 -16.00 6.43 -13.94
C GLY A 268 -16.41 5.46 -12.82
N LEU A 269 -17.19 4.45 -13.21
CA LEU A 269 -17.65 3.41 -12.29
C LEU A 269 -16.50 2.58 -11.71
N ASP A 270 -15.39 2.46 -12.41
CA ASP A 270 -14.16 1.79 -11.98
C ASP A 270 -13.53 2.42 -10.72
N VAL A 271 -13.68 3.73 -10.52
CA VAL A 271 -13.23 4.45 -9.31
C VAL A 271 -14.26 4.34 -8.17
N ILE A 272 -15.55 4.43 -8.49
CA ILE A 272 -16.65 4.54 -7.51
C ILE A 272 -17.10 3.17 -6.99
N LEU A 273 -17.24 2.18 -7.88
CA LEU A 273 -17.77 0.86 -7.57
C LEU A 273 -16.96 0.12 -6.48
N PRO A 274 -15.61 0.15 -6.49
CA PRO A 274 -14.82 -0.46 -5.41
C PRO A 274 -15.20 0.08 -4.03
N ILE A 275 -15.34 1.39 -3.89
CA ILE A 275 -15.56 2.05 -2.60
C ILE A 275 -16.96 1.80 -2.04
N PHE A 276 -17.99 1.92 -2.89
CA PHE A 276 -19.37 1.91 -2.41
C PHE A 276 -20.08 0.56 -2.50
N VAL A 277 -19.51 -0.40 -3.24
CA VAL A 277 -20.11 -1.74 -3.41
C VAL A 277 -19.14 -2.83 -2.98
N VAL A 278 -17.95 -2.85 -3.57
CA VAL A 278 -17.02 -3.98 -3.39
C VAL A 278 -16.45 -4.03 -1.98
N TYR A 279 -15.93 -2.91 -1.47
CA TYR A 279 -15.34 -2.85 -0.13
C TYR A 279 -16.36 -3.13 0.97
N PRO A 280 -17.61 -2.62 0.93
CA PRO A 280 -18.68 -3.07 1.82
C PRO A 280 -18.95 -4.58 1.77
N ILE A 281 -18.94 -5.20 0.58
CA ILE A 281 -19.09 -6.66 0.44
C ILE A 281 -17.91 -7.38 1.10
N LEU A 282 -16.67 -6.93 0.88
CA LEU A 282 -15.49 -7.51 1.52
C LEU A 282 -15.52 -7.33 3.04
N LEU A 283 -15.91 -6.16 3.54
CA LEU A 283 -16.12 -5.92 4.98
C LEU A 283 -17.13 -6.91 5.55
N PHE A 284 -18.24 -7.17 4.85
CA PHE A 284 -19.22 -8.17 5.26
C PHE A 284 -18.62 -9.59 5.28
N ILE A 285 -17.90 -9.99 4.23
CA ILE A 285 -17.24 -11.31 4.15
C ILE A 285 -16.26 -11.49 5.30
N PHE A 286 -15.39 -10.50 5.56
CA PHE A 286 -14.41 -10.56 6.65
C PHE A 286 -15.08 -10.55 8.02
N SER A 287 -16.12 -9.73 8.20
CA SER A 287 -16.92 -9.69 9.42
C SER A 287 -17.54 -11.04 9.75
N LYS A 288 -18.07 -11.75 8.75
CA LYS A 288 -18.66 -13.08 8.92
C LYS A 288 -17.59 -14.15 9.14
N LYS A 289 -16.50 -14.11 8.37
CA LYS A 289 -15.41 -15.09 8.47
C LYS A 289 -14.72 -15.05 9.84
N TYR A 290 -14.51 -13.87 10.38
CA TYR A 290 -13.74 -13.65 11.61
C TYR A 290 -14.59 -13.20 12.81
N ASN A 291 -15.91 -13.30 12.68
CA ASN A 291 -16.88 -12.99 13.74
C ASN A 291 -16.68 -11.59 14.35
N TRP A 292 -16.42 -10.60 13.51
CA TRP A 292 -16.25 -9.23 13.99
C TRP A 292 -17.53 -8.70 14.61
N SER A 293 -17.38 -8.07 15.77
CA SER A 293 -18.46 -7.46 16.55
C SER A 293 -17.97 -6.12 17.12
N ASN A 294 -18.88 -5.38 17.78
CA ASN A 294 -18.56 -4.13 18.48
C ASN A 294 -17.94 -3.03 17.59
N TRP A 295 -18.42 -2.90 16.35
CA TRP A 295 -17.93 -1.93 15.35
C TRP A 295 -17.79 -0.50 15.87
N LYS A 296 -18.81 0.00 16.60
CA LYS A 296 -18.78 1.35 17.17
C LYS A 296 -17.57 1.53 18.10
N GLU A 297 -17.34 0.56 18.98
CA GLU A 297 -16.23 0.61 19.93
C GLU A 297 -14.88 0.44 19.23
N LYS A 298 -14.78 -0.42 18.21
CA LYS A 298 -13.52 -0.64 17.47
C LYS A 298 -13.13 0.51 16.55
N LEU A 299 -14.09 1.23 15.98
CA LEU A 299 -13.82 2.31 15.02
C LEU A 299 -13.86 3.71 15.63
N THR A 300 -14.68 3.92 16.66
CA THR A 300 -14.91 5.26 17.25
C THR A 300 -14.73 5.32 18.76
N GLY A 301 -14.46 4.18 19.40
CA GLY A 301 -14.27 4.09 20.85
C GLY A 301 -13.12 4.94 21.36
N LYS A 302 -13.20 5.28 22.65
CA LYS A 302 -12.09 5.92 23.38
C LYS A 302 -11.05 4.88 23.74
N ILE A 303 -9.81 5.30 23.87
CA ILE A 303 -8.74 4.44 24.38
C ILE A 303 -8.52 4.80 25.85
N ILE A 304 -8.82 3.87 26.75
CA ILE A 304 -8.68 4.08 28.20
C ILE A 304 -7.29 3.58 28.59
N THR A 305 -6.36 4.49 28.77
CA THR A 305 -5.11 4.18 29.48
C THR A 305 -5.41 4.16 30.97
N LEU A 306 -5.20 3.03 31.63
CA LEU A 306 -5.10 3.02 33.08
C LEU A 306 -3.89 3.90 33.42
N GLU A 307 -4.13 5.10 33.96
CA GLU A 307 -3.06 5.93 34.51
C GLU A 307 -2.33 5.09 35.56
N SER A 308 -1.02 4.91 35.39
CA SER A 308 -0.18 4.47 36.49
C SER A 308 -0.31 5.49 37.61
N PRO A 309 -0.58 5.10 38.87
CA PRO A 309 -0.55 6.04 39.97
C PRO A 309 0.84 6.68 40.01
N ASN A 310 0.85 8.02 40.12
CA ASN A 310 2.05 8.86 40.22
C ASN A 310 3.05 8.35 41.25
#